data_AF-A0A7W1SIC6-F1
#
_entry.id   AF-A0A7W1SIC6-F1
#
_cell.length_a   1.000
_cell.length_b   1.000
_cell.length_c   1.000
_cell.angle_alpha   90.00
_cell.angle_beta   90.00
_cell.angle_gamma   90.00
#
_symmetry.space_group_name_H-M   'P 1'
#
loop_
_entity.id
_entity.type
_entity.pdbx_description
1 polymer ?
#
loop_
_entity_poly.entity_id
_entity_poly.type
_entity_poly.pdbx_seq_one_letter_code
_entity_poly.pdbx_strand_id
1 'polypeptide(L)'
;MHHIHALDYMLYAALQQGADDLARDILDEALGTDPYQNGFPAAFHLAIMPARFAVERRAWSEAAALDLEAHPYLTWDRFAWPQATQWFARGLGAAHSGALAEAREAEAHMVTLRDRAADAGERELVAFIEIDRLVLAGAIAHAHGDDQTAIALLEEAAALEGTVEKHPVTPGALLPPY
;
A
#
# COMPACT_ATOMS: atom_id res chain seq x y z
N MET A 1 18.12 8.31 6.72
CA MET A 1 17.51 6.99 6.44
C MET A 1 16.64 6.49 7.59
N HIS A 2 17.09 6.53 8.86
CA HIS A 2 16.35 5.92 9.98
C HIS A 2 15.17 6.71 10.55
N HIS A 3 15.07 8.03 10.34
CA HIS A 3 14.02 8.86 10.95
C HIS A 3 12.63 8.51 10.43
N ILE A 4 12.38 8.58 9.12
CA ILE A 4 11.07 8.22 8.55
C ILE A 4 10.69 6.76 8.80
N HIS A 5 11.68 5.87 8.87
CA HIS A 5 11.47 4.48 9.28
C HIS A 5 10.92 4.37 10.70
N ALA A 6 11.49 5.11 11.66
CA ALA A 6 10.97 5.16 13.02
C ALA A 6 9.57 5.78 13.07
N LEU A 7 9.33 6.85 12.29
CA LEU A 7 8.02 7.51 12.21
C LEU A 7 6.93 6.57 11.68
N ASP A 8 7.19 5.78 10.64
CA ASP A 8 6.20 4.81 10.12
C ASP A 8 5.84 3.74 11.18
N TYR A 9 6.83 3.24 11.94
CA TYR A 9 6.56 2.31 13.03
C TYR A 9 5.74 2.96 14.16
N MET A 10 6.00 4.23 14.49
CA MET A 10 5.20 4.97 15.48
C MET A 10 3.79 5.26 14.97
N LEU A 11 3.65 5.62 13.69
CA LEU A 11 2.35 5.85 13.04
C LEU A 11 1.53 4.56 13.04
N TYR A 12 2.12 3.43 12.64
CA TYR A 12 1.47 2.13 12.71
C TYR A 12 1.03 1.79 14.14
N ALA A 13 1.91 1.94 15.13
CA ALA A 13 1.56 1.69 16.53
C ALA A 13 0.41 2.58 17.02
N ALA A 14 0.39 3.87 16.65
CA ALA A 14 -0.68 4.79 16.99
C ALA A 14 -2.02 4.37 16.36
N LEU A 15 -2.03 4.00 15.07
CA LEU A 15 -3.24 3.51 14.40
C LEU A 15 -3.78 2.22 15.04
N GLN A 16 -2.90 1.27 15.40
CA GLN A 16 -3.29 0.04 16.09
C GLN A 16 -3.89 0.29 17.48
N GLN A 17 -3.63 1.46 18.08
CA GLN A 17 -4.22 1.90 19.34
C GLN A 17 -5.47 2.77 19.15
N GLY A 18 -5.87 3.07 17.91
CA GLY A 18 -6.94 4.02 17.59
C GLY A 18 -6.58 5.48 17.93
N ALA A 19 -5.29 5.79 18.06
CA ALA A 19 -4.80 7.13 18.37
C ALA A 19 -4.62 7.96 17.09
N ASP A 20 -5.74 8.21 16.39
CA ASP A 20 -5.74 8.82 15.06
C ASP A 20 -5.11 10.23 15.02
N ASP A 21 -5.32 11.04 16.06
CA ASP A 21 -4.72 12.38 16.15
C ASP A 21 -3.19 12.30 16.25
N LEU A 22 -2.67 11.36 17.05
CA LEU A 22 -1.23 11.13 17.15
C LEU A 22 -0.67 10.59 15.84
N ALA A 23 -1.38 9.67 15.18
CA ALA A 23 -0.98 9.17 13.87
C ALA A 23 -0.93 10.28 12.81
N ARG A 24 -1.86 11.26 12.90
CA ARG A 24 -1.86 12.45 12.03
C ARG A 24 -0.64 13.31 12.30
N ASP A 25 -0.36 13.64 13.56
CA ASP A 25 0.81 14.45 13.93
C ASP A 25 2.12 13.83 13.43
N ILE A 26 2.26 12.51 13.55
CA ILE A 26 3.43 11.76 13.05
C ILE A 26 3.51 11.80 11.52
N LEU A 27 2.37 11.65 10.83
CA LEU A 27 2.33 11.74 9.37
C LEU A 27 2.74 13.14 8.90
N ASP A 28 2.21 14.18 9.55
CA ASP A 28 2.51 15.58 9.21
C ASP A 28 3.99 15.91 9.48
N GLU A 29 4.58 15.40 10.56
CA GLU A 29 6.03 15.48 10.80
C GLU A 29 6.82 14.81 9.67
N ALA A 30 6.42 13.58 9.30
CA ALA A 30 7.12 12.80 8.28
C ALA A 30 7.12 13.53 6.94
N LEU A 31 5.96 14.02 6.49
CA LEU A 31 5.81 14.72 5.20
C LEU A 31 6.38 16.15 5.22
N GLY A 32 6.49 16.77 6.40
CA GLY A 32 7.10 18.11 6.56
C GLY A 32 8.63 18.14 6.59
N THR A 33 9.30 16.97 6.69
CA THR A 33 10.76 16.85 6.88
C THR A 33 11.56 16.77 5.57
N ASP A 34 10.90 16.92 4.42
CA ASP A 34 11.54 16.80 3.11
C ASP A 34 12.73 17.76 2.87
N PRO A 35 13.75 17.33 2.09
CA PRO A 35 13.83 16.05 1.39
C PRO A 35 14.50 14.95 2.21
N TYR A 36 13.99 13.72 2.09
CA TYR A 36 14.72 12.53 2.53
C TYR A 36 15.79 12.09 1.52
N GLN A 37 16.77 11.33 2.00
CA GLN A 37 17.76 10.69 1.13
C GLN A 37 17.04 9.77 0.13
N ASN A 38 17.20 10.05 -1.17
CA ASN A 38 16.64 9.24 -2.24
C ASN A 38 17.19 7.80 -2.14
N GLY A 39 16.27 6.85 -1.99
CA GLY A 39 16.56 5.43 -1.82
C GLY A 39 15.31 4.66 -1.44
N PHE A 40 15.38 3.34 -1.54
CA PHE A 40 14.23 2.46 -1.32
C PHE A 40 13.52 2.68 0.02
N PRO A 41 14.19 2.83 1.18
CA PRO A 41 13.50 3.07 2.45
C PRO A 41 12.70 4.38 2.47
N ALA A 42 13.24 5.46 1.91
CA ALA A 42 12.52 6.74 1.86
C ALA A 42 11.29 6.64 0.95
N ALA A 43 11.45 6.05 -0.23
CA ALA A 43 10.34 5.83 -1.16
C ALA A 43 9.24 4.95 -0.55
N PHE A 44 9.63 3.86 0.13
CA PHE A 44 8.68 2.98 0.81
C PHE A 44 7.88 3.71 1.88
N HIS A 45 8.54 4.42 2.79
CA HIS A 45 7.85 5.07 3.89
C HIS A 45 6.99 6.27 3.45
N LEU A 46 7.48 7.08 2.49
CA LEU A 46 6.69 8.18 1.92
C LEU A 46 5.46 7.69 1.14
N ALA A 47 5.52 6.49 0.57
CA ALA A 47 4.38 5.84 -0.07
C ALA A 47 3.39 5.24 0.94
N ILE A 48 3.88 4.44 1.90
CA ILE A 48 3.04 3.63 2.77
C ILE A 48 2.38 4.42 3.89
N MET A 49 3.04 5.44 4.45
CA MET A 49 2.51 6.19 5.61
C MET A 49 1.15 6.87 5.31
N PRO A 50 0.99 7.66 4.23
CA PRO A 50 -0.32 8.24 3.90
C PRO A 50 -1.34 7.18 3.50
N ALA A 51 -0.91 6.11 2.81
CA ALA A 51 -1.76 4.97 2.48
C ALA A 51 -2.33 4.29 3.73
N ARG A 52 -1.46 4.00 4.71
CA ARG A 52 -1.79 3.39 5.99
C ARG A 52 -2.75 4.24 6.80
N PHE A 53 -2.42 5.53 6.91
CA PHE A 53 -3.24 6.48 7.64
C PHE A 53 -4.66 6.58 7.04
N ALA A 54 -4.82 6.46 5.72
CA ALA A 54 -6.14 6.46 5.09
C ALA A 54 -6.87 5.11 5.25
N VAL A 55 -6.19 4.00 4.93
CA VAL A 55 -6.81 2.66 4.87
C VAL A 55 -7.18 2.12 6.25
N GLU A 56 -6.30 2.23 7.26
CA GLU A 56 -6.60 1.67 8.59
C GLU A 56 -7.76 2.39 9.29
N ARG A 57 -7.95 3.67 9.01
CA ARG A 57 -9.12 4.46 9.46
C ARG A 57 -10.36 4.30 8.58
N ARG A 58 -10.28 3.50 7.50
CA ARG A 58 -11.34 3.35 6.49
C ARG A 58 -11.77 4.69 5.86
N ALA A 59 -10.85 5.63 5.78
CA ALA A 59 -11.07 6.93 5.14
C ALA A 59 -10.98 6.78 3.61
N TRP A 60 -11.93 6.06 3.03
CA TRP A 60 -11.87 5.62 1.62
C TRP A 60 -11.75 6.77 0.63
N SER A 61 -12.38 7.91 0.92
CA SER A 61 -12.23 9.12 0.10
C SER A 61 -10.82 9.70 0.18
N GLU A 62 -10.15 9.66 1.34
CA GLU A 62 -8.75 10.05 1.47
C GLU A 62 -7.84 9.06 0.72
N ALA A 63 -8.10 7.75 0.84
CA ALA A 63 -7.33 6.70 0.17
C ALA A 63 -7.44 6.83 -1.36
N ALA A 64 -8.64 7.06 -1.90
CA ALA A 64 -8.88 7.25 -3.33
C ALA A 64 -8.24 8.54 -3.88
N ALA A 65 -7.97 9.51 -3.02
CA ALA A 65 -7.42 10.83 -3.38
C ALA A 65 -5.90 10.94 -3.14
N LEU A 66 -5.20 9.84 -2.83
CA LEU A 66 -3.76 9.85 -2.64
C LEU A 66 -3.03 10.43 -3.87
N ASP A 67 -2.15 11.39 -3.60
CA ASP A 67 -1.27 11.99 -4.60
C ASP A 67 -0.09 11.03 -4.89
N LEU A 68 -0.11 10.46 -6.10
CA LEU A 68 0.91 9.51 -6.55
C LEU A 68 2.15 10.21 -7.11
N GLU A 69 2.08 11.52 -7.35
CA GLU A 69 3.18 12.33 -7.89
C GLU A 69 3.92 13.10 -6.78
N ALA A 70 3.54 12.88 -5.52
CA ALA A 70 4.21 13.46 -4.36
C ALA A 70 5.72 13.10 -4.34
N HIS A 71 6.52 13.99 -3.74
CA HIS A 71 7.97 13.84 -3.57
C HIS A 71 8.73 13.64 -4.91
N PRO A 72 8.67 14.61 -5.85
CA PRO A 72 9.26 14.49 -7.20
C PRO A 72 10.79 14.39 -7.22
N TYR A 73 11.46 14.57 -6.08
CA TYR A 73 12.91 14.36 -5.95
C TYR A 73 13.30 12.88 -5.85
N LEU A 74 12.32 11.98 -5.66
CA LEU A 74 12.53 10.54 -5.66
C LEU A 74 12.58 9.99 -7.09
N THR A 75 13.41 8.98 -7.31
CA THR A 75 13.46 8.24 -8.58
C THR A 75 12.42 7.13 -8.57
N TRP A 76 11.13 7.49 -8.60
CA TRP A 76 10.01 6.56 -8.43
C TRP A 76 10.10 5.34 -9.33
N ASP A 77 10.50 5.48 -10.59
CA ASP A 77 10.63 4.37 -11.56
C ASP A 77 11.49 3.18 -11.07
N ARG A 78 12.36 3.38 -10.08
CA ARG A 78 13.21 2.33 -9.48
C ARG A 78 12.53 1.55 -8.35
N PHE A 79 11.34 1.95 -7.92
CA PHE A 79 10.71 1.48 -6.68
C PHE A 79 9.31 0.92 -6.97
N ALA A 80 9.23 -0.32 -7.45
CA ALA A 80 7.96 -0.94 -7.84
C ALA A 80 7.03 -1.19 -6.66
N TRP A 81 7.55 -1.78 -5.57
CA TRP A 81 6.74 -2.08 -4.40
C TRP A 81 6.19 -0.82 -3.71
N PRO A 82 6.97 0.24 -3.43
CA PRO A 82 6.42 1.50 -2.90
C PRO A 82 5.27 2.07 -3.74
N GLN A 83 5.43 2.17 -5.07
CA GLN A 83 4.34 2.62 -5.94
C GLN A 83 3.11 1.71 -5.85
N ALA A 84 3.30 0.40 -5.79
CA ALA A 84 2.20 -0.55 -5.69
C ALA A 84 1.39 -0.36 -4.41
N THR A 85 2.03 0.00 -3.30
CA THR A 85 1.29 0.29 -2.04
C THR A 85 0.39 1.52 -2.15
N GLN A 86 0.79 2.55 -2.91
CA GLN A 86 -0.05 3.73 -3.14
C GLN A 86 -1.23 3.39 -4.07
N TRP A 87 -0.98 2.63 -5.13
CA TRP A 87 -2.03 2.12 -6.02
C TRP A 87 -3.01 1.20 -5.28
N PHE A 88 -2.51 0.35 -4.39
CA PHE A 88 -3.35 -0.52 -3.57
C PHE A 88 -4.33 0.29 -2.72
N ALA A 89 -3.83 1.28 -1.96
CA ALA A 89 -4.68 2.16 -1.16
C ALA A 89 -5.71 2.92 -2.00
N ARG A 90 -5.29 3.46 -3.15
CA ARG A 90 -6.17 4.17 -4.08
C ARG A 90 -7.27 3.26 -4.64
N GLY A 91 -6.89 2.04 -5.02
CA GLY A 91 -7.80 1.01 -5.49
C GLY A 91 -8.82 0.59 -4.42
N LEU A 92 -8.38 0.40 -3.17
CA LEU A 92 -9.28 0.11 -2.05
C LEU A 92 -10.27 1.25 -1.81
N GLY A 93 -9.78 2.50 -1.79
CA GLY A 93 -10.64 3.68 -1.66
C GLY A 93 -11.69 3.76 -2.77
N ALA A 94 -11.30 3.47 -4.01
CA ALA A 94 -12.20 3.43 -5.16
C ALA A 94 -13.22 2.30 -5.06
N ALA A 95 -12.79 1.07 -4.75
CA ALA A 95 -13.67 -0.09 -4.60
C ALA A 95 -14.73 0.14 -3.51
N HIS A 96 -14.33 0.66 -2.34
CA HIS A 96 -15.25 0.95 -1.24
C HIS A 96 -16.18 2.16 -1.51
N SER A 97 -15.84 3.01 -2.46
CA SER A 97 -16.67 4.16 -2.86
C SER A 97 -17.55 3.87 -4.09
N GLY A 98 -17.51 2.64 -4.62
CA GLY A 98 -18.26 2.24 -5.82
C GLY A 98 -17.65 2.70 -7.15
N ALA A 99 -16.44 3.26 -7.13
CA ALA A 99 -15.69 3.71 -8.30
C ALA A 99 -14.93 2.52 -8.94
N LEU A 100 -15.69 1.55 -9.47
CA LEU A 100 -15.13 0.27 -9.94
C LEU A 100 -14.17 0.41 -11.13
N ALA A 101 -14.33 1.44 -11.97
CA ALA A 101 -13.44 1.65 -13.11
C ALA A 101 -12.04 2.07 -12.62
N GLU A 102 -12.00 3.00 -11.67
CA GLU A 102 -10.80 3.51 -11.02
C GLU A 102 -10.12 2.42 -10.18
N ALA A 103 -10.88 1.54 -9.53
CA ALA A 103 -10.33 0.40 -8.80
C ALA A 103 -9.62 -0.59 -9.75
N ARG A 104 -10.23 -0.88 -10.91
CA ARG A 104 -9.62 -1.74 -11.94
C ARG A 104 -8.40 -1.11 -12.61
N GLU A 105 -8.40 0.20 -12.78
CA GLU A 105 -7.22 0.94 -13.24
C GLU A 105 -6.06 0.79 -12.25
N ALA A 106 -6.32 0.96 -10.95
CA ALA A 106 -5.32 0.76 -9.91
C ALA A 106 -4.76 -0.68 -9.91
N GLU A 107 -5.62 -1.70 -10.03
CA GLU A 107 -5.18 -3.10 -10.16
C GLU A 107 -4.27 -3.31 -11.39
N ALA A 108 -4.63 -2.72 -12.55
CA ALA A 108 -3.82 -2.81 -13.77
C ALA A 108 -2.43 -2.17 -13.62
N HIS A 109 -2.33 -1.06 -12.88
CA HIS A 109 -1.05 -0.48 -12.51
C HIS A 109 -0.23 -1.41 -11.60
N MET A 110 -0.87 -2.07 -10.63
CA MET A 110 -0.19 -3.05 -9.76
C MET A 110 0.33 -4.26 -10.56
N VAL A 111 -0.41 -4.76 -11.56
CA VAL A 111 0.06 -5.79 -12.50
C VAL A 111 1.34 -5.33 -13.21
N THR A 112 1.34 -4.11 -13.74
CA THR A 112 2.52 -3.54 -14.43
C THR A 112 3.73 -3.44 -13.49
N LEU A 113 3.51 -3.03 -12.24
CA LEU A 113 4.57 -2.89 -11.24
C LEU A 113 5.14 -4.24 -10.79
N ARG A 114 4.27 -5.25 -10.62
CA ARG A 114 4.67 -6.63 -10.36
C ARG A 114 5.54 -7.18 -11.48
N ASP A 115 5.12 -6.99 -12.74
CA ASP A 115 5.87 -7.49 -13.89
C ASP A 115 7.24 -6.81 -14.00
N ARG A 116 7.31 -5.50 -13.72
CA ARG A 116 8.59 -4.78 -13.64
C ARG A 116 9.51 -5.33 -12.54
N ALA A 117 8.97 -5.66 -11.36
CA ALA A 117 9.75 -6.29 -10.29
C ALA A 117 10.25 -7.69 -10.71
N ALA A 118 9.42 -8.45 -11.45
CA ALA A 118 9.80 -9.75 -11.98
C ALA A 118 10.93 -9.66 -13.00
N ASP A 119 10.85 -8.71 -13.94
CA ASP A 119 11.89 -8.43 -14.93
C ASP A 119 13.21 -8.00 -14.28
N ALA A 120 13.14 -7.32 -13.14
CA ALA A 120 14.30 -6.95 -12.32
C ALA A 120 14.86 -8.10 -11.46
N GLY A 121 14.20 -9.26 -11.42
CA GLY A 121 14.58 -10.41 -10.60
C GLY A 121 14.27 -10.26 -9.10
N GLU A 122 13.43 -9.29 -8.73
CA GLU A 122 13.07 -8.95 -7.35
C GLU A 122 11.95 -9.87 -6.83
N ARG A 123 12.22 -11.18 -6.77
CA ARG A 123 11.22 -12.22 -6.47
C ARG A 123 10.39 -11.99 -5.20
N GLU A 124 11.00 -11.44 -4.14
CA GLU A 124 10.30 -11.13 -2.90
C GLU A 124 9.30 -9.97 -3.09
N LEU A 125 9.70 -8.93 -3.84
CA LEU A 125 8.83 -7.79 -4.12
C LEU A 125 7.67 -8.16 -5.02
N VAL A 126 7.87 -9.09 -5.97
CA VAL A 126 6.80 -9.67 -6.77
C VAL A 126 5.71 -10.26 -5.87
N ALA A 127 6.10 -11.03 -4.86
CA ALA A 127 5.15 -11.63 -3.93
C ALA A 127 4.39 -10.58 -3.11
N PHE A 128 5.08 -9.57 -2.55
CA PHE A 128 4.38 -8.51 -1.80
C PHE A 128 3.38 -7.72 -2.66
N ILE A 129 3.76 -7.36 -3.90
CA ILE A 129 2.85 -6.66 -4.81
C ILE A 129 1.66 -7.54 -5.18
N GLU A 130 1.88 -8.84 -5.42
CA GLU A 130 0.83 -9.76 -5.80
C GLU A 130 -0.15 -10.06 -4.66
N ILE A 131 0.32 -10.13 -3.42
CA ILE A 131 -0.55 -10.24 -2.22
C ILE A 131 -1.51 -9.05 -2.16
N ASP A 132 -0.97 -7.81 -2.19
CA ASP A 132 -1.78 -6.60 -2.16
C ASP A 132 -2.75 -6.53 -3.38
N ARG A 133 -2.30 -6.95 -4.56
CA ARG A 133 -3.13 -6.98 -5.78
C ARG A 133 -4.28 -7.97 -5.64
N LEU A 134 -4.06 -9.16 -5.11
CA LEU A 134 -5.11 -10.16 -4.89
C LEU A 134 -6.15 -9.67 -3.87
N VAL A 135 -5.71 -8.97 -2.82
CA VAL A 135 -6.63 -8.31 -1.87
C VAL A 135 -7.49 -7.25 -2.58
N LEU A 136 -6.88 -6.40 -3.41
CA LEU A 136 -7.63 -5.42 -4.20
C LEU A 136 -8.61 -6.07 -5.19
N ALA A 137 -8.17 -7.11 -5.90
CA ALA A 137 -9.00 -7.86 -6.84
C ALA A 137 -10.21 -8.48 -6.12
N GLY A 138 -10.00 -9.00 -4.90
CA GLY A 138 -11.07 -9.50 -4.04
C GLY A 138 -12.06 -8.39 -3.65
N ALA A 139 -11.56 -7.21 -3.26
CA ALA A 139 -12.39 -6.05 -2.95
C ALA A 139 -13.22 -5.58 -4.16
N ILE A 140 -12.64 -5.60 -5.37
CA ILE A 140 -13.33 -5.28 -6.63
C ILE A 140 -14.43 -6.31 -6.93
N ALA A 141 -14.14 -7.60 -6.76
CA ALA A 141 -15.11 -8.67 -6.97
C ALA A 141 -16.30 -8.54 -6.00
N HIS A 142 -16.02 -8.30 -4.72
CA HIS A 142 -17.05 -8.07 -3.70
C HIS A 142 -17.91 -6.84 -4.03
N ALA A 143 -17.29 -5.72 -4.40
CA ALA A 143 -18.01 -4.50 -4.78
C ALA A 143 -18.87 -4.68 -6.05
N HIS A 144 -18.56 -5.68 -6.89
CA HIS A 144 -19.35 -6.08 -8.05
C HIS A 144 -20.41 -7.17 -7.73
N GLY A 145 -20.50 -7.61 -6.47
CA GLY A 145 -21.46 -8.63 -6.01
C GLY A 145 -21.03 -10.07 -6.31
N ASP A 146 -19.75 -10.31 -6.61
CA ASP A 146 -19.19 -11.65 -6.83
C ASP A 146 -18.36 -12.10 -5.61
N ASP A 147 -19.06 -12.41 -4.52
CA ASP A 147 -18.45 -12.80 -3.25
C ASP A 147 -17.69 -14.13 -3.33
N GLN A 148 -18.10 -15.03 -4.24
CA GLN A 148 -17.41 -16.30 -4.45
C GLN A 148 -15.99 -16.05 -4.99
N THR A 149 -15.87 -15.21 -6.01
CA THR A 149 -14.56 -14.81 -6.55
C THR A 149 -13.77 -14.01 -5.53
N ALA A 150 -14.43 -13.12 -4.77
CA ALA A 150 -13.77 -12.34 -3.72
C ALA A 150 -13.08 -13.22 -2.67
N ILE A 151 -13.79 -14.23 -2.15
CA ILE A 151 -13.25 -15.18 -1.16
C ILE A 151 -12.08 -15.97 -1.75
N ALA A 152 -12.23 -16.50 -2.97
CA ALA A 152 -11.17 -17.28 -3.61
C ALA A 152 -9.87 -16.48 -3.78
N LEU A 153 -9.98 -15.19 -4.14
CA LEU A 153 -8.82 -14.29 -4.28
C LEU A 153 -8.15 -13.98 -2.94
N LEU A 154 -8.93 -13.81 -1.87
CA LEU A 154 -8.38 -13.59 -0.52
C LEU A 154 -7.71 -14.85 0.02
N GLU A 155 -8.26 -16.04 -0.24
CA GLU A 155 -7.62 -17.31 0.11
C GLU A 155 -6.28 -17.49 -0.63
N GLU A 156 -6.22 -17.11 -1.91
CA GLU A 156 -4.97 -17.11 -2.69
C GLU A 156 -3.95 -16.11 -2.13
N ALA A 157 -4.39 -14.91 -1.76
CA ALA A 157 -3.53 -13.90 -1.11
C ALA A 157 -2.95 -14.40 0.21
N ALA A 158 -3.77 -15.01 1.07
CA ALA A 158 -3.35 -15.57 2.35
C ALA A 158 -2.38 -16.74 2.17
N ALA A 159 -2.63 -17.62 1.19
CA ALA A 159 -1.72 -18.72 0.87
C ALA A 159 -0.36 -18.20 0.41
N LEU A 160 -0.33 -17.15 -0.43
CA LEU A 160 0.89 -16.52 -0.91
C LEU A 160 1.64 -15.78 0.22
N GLU A 161 0.94 -15.04 1.08
CA GLU A 161 1.52 -14.39 2.26
C GLU A 161 2.23 -15.41 3.16
N GLY A 162 1.65 -16.60 3.35
CA GLY A 162 2.27 -17.69 4.11
C GLY A 162 3.58 -18.25 3.52
N THR A 163 3.99 -17.83 2.33
CA THR A 163 5.26 -18.24 1.69
C THR A 163 6.38 -17.21 1.83
N VAL A 164 6.08 -16.02 2.34
CA VAL A 164 7.04 -14.92 2.49
C VAL A 164 7.22 -14.53 3.95
N GLU A 165 8.41 -14.02 4.27
CA GLU A 165 8.70 -13.42 5.57
C GLU A 165 8.36 -11.93 5.55
N LYS A 166 8.03 -11.36 6.70
CA LYS A 166 7.82 -9.91 6.80
C LYS A 166 9.13 -9.16 6.53
N HIS A 167 9.18 -8.33 5.49
CA HIS A 167 10.33 -7.49 5.20
C HIS A 167 10.63 -6.52 6.37
N PRO A 168 11.90 -6.26 6.76
CA PRO A 168 12.23 -5.39 7.89
C PRO A 168 11.85 -3.91 7.66
N VAL A 169 11.70 -3.48 6.40
CA VAL A 169 11.30 -2.09 6.11
C VAL A 169 9.92 -1.75 6.65
N THR A 170 8.99 -2.71 6.70
CA THR A 170 7.59 -2.44 7.05
C THR A 170 7.27 -2.89 8.48
N PRO A 171 6.47 -2.12 9.25
CA PRO A 171 5.95 -2.60 10.53
C PRO A 171 4.85 -3.67 10.37
N GLY A 172 4.18 -3.73 9.22
CA GLY A 172 3.12 -4.70 8.93
C GLY A 172 2.48 -4.48 7.55
N ALA A 173 1.63 -5.41 7.11
CA ALA A 173 0.85 -5.24 5.87
C ALA A 173 -0.01 -3.96 5.92
N LEU A 174 -0.37 -3.41 4.76
CA LEU A 174 -1.31 -2.29 4.69
C LEU A 174 -2.74 -2.76 5.03
N LEU A 175 -3.15 -3.87 4.42
CA LEU A 175 -4.39 -4.56 4.71
C LEU A 175 -4.14 -6.07 4.55
N PRO A 176 -4.14 -6.86 5.64
CA PRO A 176 -3.96 -8.30 5.56
C PRO A 176 -5.10 -9.01 4.81
N PRO A 177 -4.87 -10.19 4.22
CA PRO A 177 -5.87 -10.94 3.44
C PRO A 177 -6.89 -11.75 4.28
N TYR A 178 -6.97 -11.57 5.60
CA TYR A 178 -7.77 -12.38 6.53
C TYR A 178 -8.65 -11.57 7.50
#